data_AF-A0ABD6EXI2-F1
#
_entry.id   AF-A0ABD6EXI2-F1
#
_cell.length_a   1.000
_cell.length_b   1.000
_cell.length_c   1.000
_cell.angle_alpha   90.00
_cell.angle_beta   90.00
_cell.angle_gamma   90.00
#
_symmetry.space_group_name_H-M   'P 1'
#
loop_
_entity.id
_entity.type
_entity.pdbx_description
1 polymer ?
#
loop_
_entity_poly.entity_id
_entity_poly.type
_entity_poly.pdbx_seq_one_letter_code
_entity_poly.pdbx_strand_id
1 'polypeptide(L)'
;MRIFLTYTIFLLPFLVSQFANFGAVCGDVLMEKAQKDFAINLLRAATDENGMKACVMSPISVGIALAMTLIGAGGQTEKQMMDVLAKGATKEDAIEYLSRQYNKMIGTNEKYELISADKLLIQKNFNPLPAFTETITSKFGPQLETINFNEARKAAERINEWVANKTNDKLHDLVSPVIFNVLTRLVLLNAIYFKGKWVNTFISEATTPATFYEAKNKERQVSNSVNPRIRGFHAEKVTNSLIERNLSITPSTAFLDEMLYDKCTENLCDALKKERQFFRYAISSI
;
A
#
# COMPACT_ATOMS: atom_id res chain seq x y z
N MET A 1 -52.08 -0.16 29.10
CA MET A 1 -50.65 0.10 29.42
C MET A 1 -49.78 -1.02 28.85
N ARG A 2 -49.45 -1.02 27.55
CA ARG A 2 -48.56 -2.05 26.93
C ARG A 2 -47.95 -1.66 25.56
N ILE A 3 -48.08 -0.41 25.11
CA ILE A 3 -47.65 0.03 23.76
C ILE A 3 -46.33 0.84 23.78
N PHE A 4 -45.89 1.33 24.94
CA PHE A 4 -44.69 2.18 25.05
C PHE A 4 -43.35 1.41 25.05
N LEU A 5 -43.34 0.10 25.33
CA LEU A 5 -42.08 -0.68 25.39
C LEU A 5 -41.57 -1.16 24.01
N THR A 6 -42.45 -1.35 23.02
CA THR A 6 -42.05 -1.87 21.70
C THR A 6 -41.37 -0.82 20.84
N TYR A 7 -41.81 0.44 20.89
CA TYR A 7 -41.18 1.53 20.12
C TYR A 7 -39.77 1.88 20.60
N THR A 8 -39.51 1.79 21.91
CA THR A 8 -38.16 1.98 22.48
C THR A 8 -37.19 0.89 22.03
N ILE A 9 -37.63 -0.37 21.96
CA ILE A 9 -36.81 -1.50 21.52
C ILE A 9 -36.53 -1.48 20.01
N PHE A 10 -37.38 -0.88 19.18
CA PHE A 10 -37.12 -0.76 17.73
C PHE A 10 -36.32 0.48 17.34
N LEU A 11 -36.45 1.59 18.08
CA LEU A 11 -35.64 2.80 17.85
C LEU A 11 -34.19 2.63 18.31
N LEU A 12 -33.94 1.88 19.39
CA LEU A 12 -32.59 1.59 19.89
C LEU A 12 -31.67 0.88 18.87
N PRO A 13 -32.04 -0.23 18.22
CA PRO A 13 -31.21 -0.90 17.22
C PRO A 13 -31.07 -0.10 15.93
N PHE A 14 -32.07 0.72 15.56
CA PHE A 14 -31.98 1.60 14.40
C PHE A 14 -31.05 2.80 14.65
N LEU A 15 -31.09 3.39 15.84
CA LEU A 15 -30.14 4.44 16.24
C LEU A 15 -28.73 3.86 16.39
N VAL A 16 -28.57 2.69 17.01
CA VAL A 16 -27.26 2.03 17.14
C VAL A 16 -26.65 1.71 15.77
N SER A 17 -27.44 1.26 14.79
CA SER A 17 -26.92 1.01 13.43
C SER A 17 -26.57 2.30 12.67
N GLN A 18 -27.35 3.37 12.85
CA GLN A 18 -27.04 4.69 12.28
C GLN A 18 -25.75 5.29 12.89
N PHE A 19 -25.58 5.20 14.21
CA PHE A 19 -24.37 5.66 14.89
C PHE A 19 -23.14 4.80 14.58
N ALA A 20 -23.30 3.47 14.46
CA ALA A 20 -22.23 2.59 14.03
C ALA A 20 -21.79 2.90 12.59
N ASN A 21 -22.73 3.15 11.67
CA ASN A 21 -22.42 3.57 10.30
C ASN A 21 -21.75 4.94 10.26
N PHE A 22 -22.19 5.91 11.07
CA PHE A 22 -21.56 7.23 11.12
C PHE A 22 -20.14 7.17 11.73
N GLY A 23 -19.95 6.36 12.78
CA GLY A 23 -18.64 6.10 13.38
C GLY A 23 -17.67 5.43 12.39
N ALA A 24 -18.14 4.43 11.64
CA ALA A 24 -17.36 3.77 10.60
C ALA A 24 -16.97 4.72 9.45
N VAL A 25 -17.89 5.59 9.01
CA VAL A 25 -17.60 6.60 7.97
C VAL A 25 -16.57 7.64 8.45
N CYS A 26 -16.65 8.10 9.70
CA CYS A 26 -15.68 9.02 10.27
C CYS A 26 -14.29 8.36 10.45
N GLY A 27 -14.27 7.11 10.89
CA GLY A 27 -13.04 6.31 11.01
C GLY A 27 -12.33 6.12 9.66
N ASP A 28 -13.08 5.88 8.58
CA ASP A 28 -12.52 5.67 7.25
C ASP A 28 -11.86 6.94 6.69
N VAL A 29 -12.49 8.11 6.87
CA VAL A 29 -11.90 9.40 6.44
C VAL A 29 -10.61 9.70 7.21
N LEU A 30 -10.56 9.40 8.51
CA LEU A 30 -9.35 9.54 9.32
C LEU A 30 -8.25 8.59 8.84
N MET A 31 -8.59 7.32 8.60
CA MET A 31 -7.65 6.31 8.12
C MET A 31 -7.12 6.62 6.72
N GLU A 32 -7.95 7.10 5.80
CA GLU A 32 -7.49 7.53 4.47
C GLU A 32 -6.43 8.64 4.56
N LYS A 33 -6.67 9.64 5.40
CA LYS A 33 -5.69 10.71 5.64
C LYS A 33 -4.41 10.17 6.28
N ALA A 34 -4.53 9.30 7.27
CA ALA A 34 -3.39 8.68 7.94
C ALA A 34 -2.54 7.84 6.97
N GLN A 35 -3.18 7.06 6.10
CA GLN A 35 -2.50 6.22 5.09
C GLN A 35 -1.82 7.06 4.00
N LYS A 36 -2.41 8.20 3.60
CA LYS A 36 -1.74 9.17 2.70
C LYS A 36 -0.48 9.77 3.33
N ASP A 37 -0.59 10.22 4.59
CA ASP A 37 0.57 10.73 5.33
C ASP A 37 1.64 9.64 5.50
N PHE A 38 1.23 8.41 5.79
CA PHE A 38 2.12 7.25 5.90
C PHE A 38 2.88 6.99 4.59
N ALA A 39 2.18 6.99 3.46
CA ALA A 39 2.78 6.81 2.13
C ALA A 39 3.87 7.83 1.82
N ILE A 40 3.60 9.12 2.07
CA ILE A 40 4.56 10.20 1.83
C ILE A 40 5.77 10.05 2.75
N ASN A 41 5.55 9.73 4.03
CA ASN A 41 6.64 9.56 4.99
C ASN A 41 7.49 8.32 4.69
N LEU A 42 6.87 7.22 4.24
CA LEU A 42 7.57 6.03 3.79
C LEU A 42 8.48 6.37 2.59
N LEU A 43 7.97 7.12 1.62
CA LEU A 43 8.75 7.57 0.46
C LEU A 43 9.94 8.44 0.85
N ARG A 44 9.76 9.36 1.80
CA ARG A 44 10.87 10.18 2.33
C ARG A 44 11.91 9.31 3.04
N ALA A 45 11.48 8.39 3.90
CA ALA A 45 12.38 7.50 4.64
C ALA A 45 13.19 6.59 3.70
N ALA A 46 12.64 6.23 2.54
CA ALA A 46 13.33 5.39 1.56
C ALA A 46 14.30 6.17 0.64
N THR A 47 14.25 7.51 0.61
CA THR A 47 14.99 8.33 -0.36
C THR A 47 16.21 9.06 0.19
N ASP A 48 16.53 8.92 1.49
CA ASP A 48 17.66 9.63 2.10
C ASP A 48 19.02 8.88 1.99
N GLU A 49 20.07 9.67 1.74
CA GLU A 49 21.52 9.47 1.99
C GLU A 49 22.51 9.14 0.85
N ASN A 50 22.16 8.60 -0.33
CA ASN A 50 23.21 8.27 -1.34
C ASN A 50 22.87 8.58 -2.82
N GLY A 51 21.91 9.49 -3.05
CA GLY A 51 21.42 9.79 -4.40
C GLY A 51 20.30 8.84 -4.83
N MET A 52 19.32 9.39 -5.56
CA MET A 52 18.11 8.64 -5.94
C MET A 52 18.46 7.49 -6.87
N LYS A 53 18.29 6.25 -6.41
CA LYS A 53 18.00 5.11 -7.29
C LYS A 53 16.50 5.11 -7.56
N ALA A 54 16.10 4.74 -8.78
CA ALA A 54 14.69 4.53 -9.09
C ALA A 54 14.09 3.53 -8.08
N CYS A 55 13.05 3.95 -7.36
CA CYS A 55 12.42 3.17 -6.31
C CYS A 55 10.92 3.06 -6.60
N VAL A 56 10.38 1.88 -6.38
CA VAL A 56 8.93 1.61 -6.44
C VAL A 56 8.54 0.99 -5.11
N MET A 57 7.49 1.51 -4.50
CA MET A 57 6.99 1.01 -3.22
C MET A 57 5.48 0.98 -3.22
N SER A 58 4.91 0.09 -2.41
CA SER A 58 3.48 0.03 -2.16
C SER A 58 3.21 0.35 -0.69
N PRO A 59 2.87 1.60 -0.36
CA PRO A 59 2.54 1.99 1.01
C PRO A 59 1.41 1.17 1.61
N ILE A 60 0.37 0.85 0.85
CA ILE A 60 -0.76 0.06 1.35
C ILE A 60 -0.33 -1.37 1.75
N SER A 61 0.57 -1.97 0.96
CA SER A 61 1.13 -3.30 1.20
C SER A 61 1.94 -3.32 2.51
N VAL A 62 2.79 -2.32 2.72
CA VAL A 62 3.54 -2.15 3.98
C VAL A 62 2.59 -1.87 5.14
N GLY A 63 1.56 -1.05 4.94
CA GLY A 63 0.55 -0.74 5.95
C GLY A 63 -0.18 -2.00 6.43
N ILE A 64 -0.56 -2.89 5.53
CA ILE A 64 -1.18 -4.18 5.85
C ILE A 64 -0.21 -5.08 6.63
N ALA A 65 1.05 -5.15 6.22
CA ALA A 65 2.05 -5.93 6.95
C ALA A 65 2.23 -5.40 8.39
N LEU A 66 2.26 -4.08 8.56
CA LEU A 66 2.33 -3.47 9.89
C LEU A 66 1.03 -3.68 10.68
N ALA A 67 -0.15 -3.71 10.06
CA ALA A 67 -1.41 -4.03 10.73
C ALA A 67 -1.46 -5.49 11.23
N MET A 68 -0.95 -6.44 10.44
CA MET A 68 -0.80 -7.82 10.90
C MET A 68 0.12 -7.90 12.13
N THR A 69 1.21 -7.14 12.12
CA THR A 69 2.15 -7.07 13.25
C THR A 69 1.53 -6.37 14.46
N LEU A 70 0.71 -5.33 14.24
CA LEU A 70 0.02 -4.53 15.25
C LEU A 70 -0.94 -5.38 16.09
N ILE A 71 -1.58 -6.40 15.51
CA ILE A 71 -2.44 -7.35 16.25
C ILE A 71 -1.70 -7.94 17.45
N GLY A 72 -0.41 -8.28 17.29
CA GLY A 72 0.43 -8.83 18.35
C GLY A 72 1.17 -7.80 19.20
N ALA A 73 1.15 -6.51 18.81
CA ALA A 73 1.82 -5.45 19.56
C ALA A 73 0.99 -5.01 20.78
N GLY A 74 1.68 -4.51 21.80
CA GLY A 74 1.07 -3.90 22.99
C GLY A 74 1.97 -2.83 23.61
N GLY A 75 1.42 -2.05 24.55
CA GLY A 75 2.17 -1.03 25.29
C GLY A 75 2.76 0.06 24.39
N GLN A 76 4.04 0.40 24.59
CA GLN A 76 4.70 1.46 23.82
C GLN A 76 4.87 1.13 22.33
N THR A 77 5.10 -0.15 22.01
CA THR A 77 5.24 -0.60 20.61
C THR A 77 3.96 -0.36 19.84
N GLU A 78 2.82 -0.74 20.42
CA GLU A 78 1.50 -0.48 19.82
C GLU A 78 1.29 1.02 19.60
N LYS A 79 1.58 1.85 20.62
CA LYS A 79 1.42 3.30 20.52
C LYS A 79 2.24 3.90 19.37
N GLN A 80 3.51 3.54 19.25
CA GLN A 80 4.39 4.02 18.18
C GLN A 80 3.90 3.58 16.79
N MET A 81 3.42 2.34 16.66
CA MET A 81 2.84 1.85 15.41
C MET A 81 1.56 2.61 15.04
N MET A 82 0.69 2.86 16.02
CA MET A 82 -0.55 3.62 15.84
C MET A 82 -0.31 5.08 15.45
N ASP A 83 0.69 5.72 16.03
CA ASP A 83 1.10 7.10 15.70
C ASP A 83 1.52 7.22 14.22
N VAL A 84 2.08 6.15 13.65
CA VAL A 84 2.51 6.11 12.24
C VAL A 84 1.35 5.73 11.30
N LEU A 85 0.56 4.71 11.64
CA LEU A 85 -0.43 4.11 10.73
C LEU A 85 -1.80 4.81 10.73
N ALA A 86 -2.21 5.35 11.88
CA ALA A 86 -3.63 5.60 12.16
C ALA A 86 -3.90 6.99 12.76
N LYS A 87 -2.87 7.68 13.29
CA LYS A 87 -2.89 9.09 13.73
C LYS A 87 -4.19 9.54 14.43
N GLY A 88 -4.60 8.80 15.45
CA GLY A 88 -5.75 9.12 16.30
C GLY A 88 -6.97 8.21 16.12
N ALA A 89 -6.99 7.31 15.14
CA ALA A 89 -7.96 6.22 15.11
C ALA A 89 -7.64 5.13 16.15
N THR A 90 -8.62 4.30 16.49
CA THR A 90 -8.43 3.15 17.39
C THR A 90 -7.66 2.03 16.70
N LYS A 91 -7.07 1.11 17.47
CA LYS A 91 -6.35 -0.06 16.95
C LYS A 91 -7.29 -0.93 16.12
N GLU A 92 -8.51 -1.11 16.60
CA GLU A 92 -9.57 -1.87 15.97
C GLU A 92 -9.96 -1.25 14.62
N ASP A 93 -10.16 0.07 14.57
CA ASP A 93 -10.49 0.77 13.32
C ASP A 93 -9.36 0.66 12.29
N ALA A 94 -8.09 0.77 12.74
CA ALA A 94 -6.94 0.64 11.87
C ALA A 94 -6.82 -0.76 11.26
N ILE A 95 -6.97 -1.80 12.08
CA ILE A 95 -6.95 -3.20 11.63
C ILE A 95 -8.11 -3.48 10.68
N GLU A 96 -9.31 -3.02 11.04
CA GLU A 96 -10.52 -3.24 10.24
C GLU A 96 -10.44 -2.53 8.89
N TYR A 97 -9.99 -1.27 8.86
CA TYR A 97 -9.78 -0.52 7.62
C TYR A 97 -8.78 -1.25 6.71
N LEU A 98 -7.60 -1.62 7.22
CA LEU A 98 -6.55 -2.26 6.42
C LEU A 98 -6.92 -3.68 6.01
N SER A 99 -7.70 -4.41 6.82
CA SER A 99 -8.30 -5.69 6.45
C SER A 99 -9.27 -5.54 5.28
N ARG A 100 -10.13 -4.52 5.28
CA ARG A 100 -11.02 -4.24 4.14
C ARG A 100 -10.25 -3.86 2.88
N GLN A 101 -9.18 -3.05 2.99
CA GLN A 101 -8.35 -2.73 1.83
C GLN A 101 -7.63 -3.97 1.29
N TYR A 102 -7.10 -4.81 2.17
CA TYR A 102 -6.49 -6.08 1.79
C TYR A 102 -7.46 -6.98 1.01
N ASN A 103 -8.69 -7.15 1.54
CA ASN A 103 -9.72 -7.96 0.89
C ASN A 103 -10.13 -7.41 -0.49
N LYS A 104 -10.11 -6.08 -0.68
CA LYS A 104 -10.32 -5.46 -2.00
C LYS A 104 -9.15 -5.75 -2.96
N MET A 105 -7.92 -5.80 -2.47
CA MET A 105 -6.73 -6.02 -3.31
C MET A 105 -6.56 -7.47 -3.77
N ILE A 106 -6.90 -8.45 -2.92
CA ILE A 106 -6.82 -9.87 -3.30
C ILE A 106 -7.99 -10.33 -4.18
N GLY A 107 -8.98 -9.46 -4.41
CA GLY A 107 -10.06 -9.70 -5.36
C GLY A 107 -9.56 -9.70 -6.80
N THR A 108 -10.23 -10.46 -7.67
CA THR A 108 -9.93 -10.48 -9.10
C THR A 108 -10.44 -9.20 -9.78
N ASN A 109 -9.65 -8.67 -10.71
CA ASN A 109 -10.07 -7.56 -11.57
C ASN A 109 -9.76 -7.90 -13.04
N GLU A 110 -10.70 -7.66 -13.94
CA GLU A 110 -10.53 -7.95 -15.37
C GLU A 110 -9.64 -6.91 -16.10
N LYS A 111 -9.45 -5.72 -15.52
CA LYS A 111 -8.82 -4.56 -16.16
C LYS A 111 -7.34 -4.41 -15.83
N TYR A 112 -6.91 -4.92 -14.68
CA TYR A 112 -5.52 -4.91 -14.23
C TYR A 112 -5.19 -6.19 -13.48
N GLU A 113 -3.93 -6.58 -13.56
CA GLU A 113 -3.35 -7.65 -12.77
C GLU A 113 -2.73 -7.02 -11.52
N LEU A 114 -3.31 -7.31 -10.36
CA LEU A 114 -2.75 -6.99 -9.06
C LEU A 114 -2.57 -8.30 -8.31
N ILE A 115 -1.32 -8.61 -7.95
CA ILE A 115 -0.98 -9.81 -7.20
C ILE A 115 -0.39 -9.37 -5.87
N SER A 116 -1.04 -9.78 -4.78
CA SER A 116 -0.50 -9.69 -3.42
C SER A 116 -0.08 -11.07 -2.94
N ALA A 117 1.17 -11.18 -2.50
CA ALA A 117 1.79 -12.36 -1.93
C ALA A 117 2.17 -12.06 -0.48
N ASP A 118 1.16 -12.18 0.38
CA ASP A 118 1.27 -12.02 1.81
C ASP A 118 1.37 -13.41 2.48
N LYS A 119 2.24 -13.53 3.49
CA LYS A 119 2.35 -14.77 4.28
C LYS A 119 3.00 -14.53 5.63
N LEU A 120 2.39 -15.04 6.68
CA LEU A 120 3.01 -15.12 8.01
C LEU A 120 3.62 -16.51 8.21
N LEU A 121 4.94 -16.53 8.31
CA LEU A 121 5.75 -17.73 8.47
C LEU A 121 6.12 -17.91 9.95
N ILE A 122 5.83 -19.08 10.50
CA ILE A 122 6.01 -19.39 11.91
C ILE A 122 7.14 -20.40 12.06
N GLN A 123 8.08 -20.12 12.96
CA GLN A 123 9.16 -21.04 13.26
C GLN A 123 8.61 -22.39 13.75
N LYS A 124 9.16 -23.48 13.24
CA LYS A 124 8.86 -24.84 13.72
C LYS A 124 9.00 -24.91 15.25
N ASN A 125 7.98 -25.45 15.91
CA ASN A 125 7.84 -25.59 17.36
C ASN A 125 7.66 -24.27 18.14
N PHE A 126 7.50 -23.13 17.46
CA PHE A 126 7.04 -21.90 18.09
C PHE A 126 5.51 -21.83 17.99
N ASN A 127 4.84 -21.58 19.12
CA ASN A 127 3.39 -21.54 19.19
C ASN A 127 2.93 -20.12 19.53
N PRO A 128 2.47 -19.32 18.54
CA PRO A 128 1.83 -18.05 18.81
C PRO A 128 0.54 -18.24 19.63
N LEU A 129 0.09 -17.17 20.26
CA LEU A 129 -1.20 -17.19 20.95
C LEU A 129 -2.34 -17.50 19.96
N PRO A 130 -3.28 -18.40 20.29
CA PRO A 130 -4.40 -18.74 19.40
C PRO A 130 -5.18 -17.50 18.92
N ALA A 131 -5.46 -16.56 19.83
CA ALA A 131 -6.16 -15.32 19.52
C ALA A 131 -5.44 -14.47 18.44
N PHE A 132 -4.10 -14.49 18.42
CA PHE A 132 -3.32 -13.80 17.38
C PHE A 132 -3.49 -14.47 16.02
N THR A 133 -3.31 -15.79 15.94
CA THR A 133 -3.46 -16.54 14.67
C THR A 133 -4.89 -16.54 14.14
N GLU A 134 -5.89 -16.58 15.03
CA GLU A 134 -7.30 -16.50 14.69
C GLU A 134 -7.65 -15.13 14.12
N THR A 135 -7.18 -14.05 14.75
CA THR A 135 -7.41 -12.68 14.26
C THR A 135 -6.75 -12.46 12.90
N ILE A 136 -5.51 -12.90 12.72
CA ILE A 136 -4.81 -12.83 11.42
C ILE A 136 -5.60 -13.57 10.35
N THR A 137 -6.00 -14.81 10.63
CA THR A 137 -6.74 -15.66 9.69
C THR A 137 -8.09 -15.04 9.33
N SER A 138 -8.80 -14.48 10.31
CA SER A 138 -10.11 -13.85 10.11
C SER A 138 -10.01 -12.55 9.30
N LYS A 139 -8.98 -11.72 9.53
CA LYS A 139 -8.86 -10.39 8.94
C LYS A 139 -8.09 -10.36 7.62
N PHE A 140 -7.08 -11.22 7.47
CA PHE A 140 -6.14 -11.20 6.34
C PHE A 140 -6.03 -12.56 5.62
N GLY A 141 -6.91 -13.50 5.97
CA GLY A 141 -6.98 -14.81 5.33
C GLY A 141 -5.97 -15.83 5.87
N PRO A 142 -6.07 -17.10 5.44
CA PRO A 142 -5.35 -18.24 6.02
C PRO A 142 -3.90 -18.34 5.51
N GLN A 143 -3.13 -17.27 5.64
CA GLN A 143 -1.77 -17.20 5.10
C GLN A 143 -0.72 -17.53 6.16
N LEU A 144 -0.93 -18.62 6.89
CA LEU A 144 0.00 -19.11 7.91
C LEU A 144 0.71 -20.35 7.40
N GLU A 145 2.03 -20.39 7.52
CA GLU A 145 2.83 -21.60 7.22
C GLU A 145 3.91 -21.78 8.27
N THR A 146 4.06 -23.03 8.74
CA THR A 146 5.16 -23.40 9.63
C THR A 146 6.39 -23.75 8.82
N ILE A 147 7.52 -23.15 9.15
CA ILE A 147 8.81 -23.32 8.46
C ILE A 147 9.95 -23.45 9.47
N ASN A 148 11.02 -24.16 9.12
CA ASN A 148 12.20 -24.28 9.98
C ASN A 148 13.30 -23.28 9.56
N PHE A 149 13.34 -22.10 10.19
CA PHE A 149 14.37 -21.08 9.94
C PHE A 149 15.77 -21.50 10.37
N ASN A 150 15.92 -22.54 11.20
CA ASN A 150 17.24 -23.12 11.49
C ASN A 150 17.86 -23.77 10.25
N GLU A 151 17.03 -24.16 9.26
CA GLU A 151 17.45 -24.60 7.94
C GLU A 151 17.37 -23.44 6.95
N ALA A 152 18.09 -22.34 7.25
CA ALA A 152 17.96 -21.04 6.59
C ALA A 152 17.94 -21.09 5.04
N ARG A 153 18.80 -21.91 4.43
CA ARG A 153 18.83 -22.10 2.96
C ARG A 153 17.52 -22.69 2.43
N LYS A 154 17.06 -23.80 3.01
CA LYS A 154 15.81 -24.44 2.60
C LYS A 154 14.60 -23.54 2.89
N ALA A 155 14.65 -22.79 3.99
CA ALA A 155 13.61 -21.81 4.30
C ALA A 155 13.54 -20.72 3.22
N ALA A 156 14.68 -20.15 2.82
CA ALA A 156 14.73 -19.14 1.76
C ALA A 156 14.28 -19.71 0.40
N GLU A 157 14.76 -20.89 0.02
CA GLU A 157 14.35 -21.58 -1.22
C GLU A 157 12.83 -21.79 -1.26
N ARG A 158 12.24 -22.32 -0.17
CA ARG A 158 10.80 -22.53 -0.05
C ARG A 158 10.00 -21.23 -0.18
N ILE A 159 10.47 -20.15 0.46
CA ILE A 159 9.82 -18.84 0.41
C ILE A 159 9.88 -18.28 -1.00
N ASN A 160 11.06 -18.28 -1.63
CA ASN A 160 11.25 -17.74 -2.97
C ASN A 160 10.48 -18.54 -4.04
N GLU A 161 10.43 -19.86 -3.92
CA GLU A 161 9.59 -20.73 -4.78
C GLU A 161 8.10 -20.40 -4.61
N TRP A 162 7.64 -20.23 -3.36
CA TRP A 162 6.25 -19.87 -3.11
C TRP A 162 5.90 -18.49 -3.70
N VAL A 163 6.78 -17.50 -3.55
CA VAL A 163 6.58 -16.15 -4.12
C VAL A 163 6.55 -16.20 -5.65
N ALA A 164 7.49 -16.90 -6.27
CA ALA A 164 7.54 -17.05 -7.73
C ALA A 164 6.23 -17.67 -8.25
N ASN A 165 5.81 -18.78 -7.66
CA ASN A 165 4.54 -19.44 -7.99
C ASN A 165 3.33 -18.52 -7.77
N LYS A 166 3.28 -17.82 -6.63
CA LYS A 166 2.16 -16.91 -6.30
C LYS A 166 2.09 -15.72 -7.24
N THR A 167 3.22 -15.29 -7.79
CA THR A 167 3.36 -14.11 -8.63
C THR A 167 3.46 -14.43 -10.11
N ASN A 168 3.17 -15.66 -10.54
CA ASN A 168 3.29 -16.10 -11.94
C ASN A 168 4.70 -15.83 -12.51
N ASP A 169 5.73 -16.18 -11.74
CA ASP A 169 7.16 -15.97 -12.05
C ASP A 169 7.50 -14.50 -12.35
N LYS A 170 6.89 -13.56 -11.61
CA LYS A 170 7.21 -12.12 -11.72
C LYS A 170 8.15 -11.64 -10.64
N LEU A 171 8.10 -12.24 -9.45
CA LEU A 171 8.97 -11.92 -8.33
C LEU A 171 9.79 -13.14 -7.95
N HIS A 172 11.11 -12.96 -7.89
CA HIS A 172 12.09 -13.96 -7.52
C HIS A 172 13.01 -13.41 -6.43
N ASP A 173 13.69 -14.31 -5.73
CA ASP A 173 14.76 -13.97 -4.78
C ASP A 173 14.38 -12.93 -3.73
N LEU A 174 13.14 -12.99 -3.25
CA LEU A 174 12.59 -12.03 -2.27
C LEU A 174 13.37 -12.04 -0.96
N VAL A 175 13.83 -13.22 -0.52
CA VAL A 175 14.60 -13.39 0.70
C VAL A 175 15.93 -14.07 0.44
N SER A 176 16.96 -13.59 1.13
CA SER A 176 18.25 -14.26 1.21
C SER A 176 18.32 -15.10 2.48
N PRO A 177 18.93 -16.31 2.47
CA PRO A 177 19.06 -17.13 3.67
C PRO A 177 19.79 -16.43 4.82
N VAL A 178 20.57 -15.38 4.54
CA VAL A 178 21.33 -14.63 5.56
C VAL A 178 20.44 -13.89 6.56
N ILE A 179 19.17 -13.67 6.23
CA ILE A 179 18.22 -12.96 7.12
C ILE A 179 17.64 -13.88 8.21
N PHE A 180 17.80 -15.20 8.06
CA PHE A 180 17.28 -16.19 9.00
C PHE A 180 18.37 -16.70 9.92
N ASN A 181 18.06 -16.80 11.21
CA ASN A 181 18.96 -17.36 12.19
C ASN A 181 18.17 -18.11 13.28
N VAL A 182 18.89 -18.70 14.24
CA VAL A 182 18.30 -19.51 15.32
C VAL A 182 17.36 -18.74 16.26
N LEU A 183 17.38 -17.41 16.23
CA LEU A 183 16.49 -16.54 16.98
C LEU A 183 15.24 -16.11 16.19
N THR A 184 15.18 -16.38 14.89
CA THR A 184 13.99 -16.08 14.08
C THR A 184 12.78 -16.89 14.61
N ARG A 185 11.65 -16.23 14.84
CA ARG A 185 10.40 -16.84 15.36
C ARG A 185 9.22 -16.66 14.44
N LEU A 186 9.08 -15.47 13.89
CA LEU A 186 8.01 -15.10 12.96
C LEU A 186 8.64 -14.26 11.86
N VAL A 187 8.21 -14.50 10.62
CA VAL A 187 8.57 -13.68 9.46
C VAL A 187 7.29 -13.32 8.75
N LEU A 188 7.06 -12.03 8.60
CA LEU A 188 5.96 -11.54 7.79
C LEU A 188 6.48 -11.19 6.40
N LEU A 189 5.97 -11.90 5.42
CA LEU A 189 6.30 -11.74 4.02
C LEU A 189 5.25 -10.87 3.36
N ASN A 190 5.69 -9.85 2.62
CA ASN A 190 4.84 -8.99 1.83
C ASN A 190 5.51 -8.76 0.48
N ALA A 191 4.81 -9.10 -0.60
CA ALA A 191 5.26 -8.87 -1.97
C ALA A 191 4.06 -8.50 -2.83
N ILE A 192 4.23 -7.51 -3.70
CA ILE A 192 3.15 -6.99 -4.54
C ILE A 192 3.65 -6.77 -5.96
N TYR A 193 2.83 -7.17 -6.93
CA TYR A 193 3.06 -6.96 -8.35
C TYR A 193 1.82 -6.30 -8.96
N PHE A 194 2.05 -5.28 -9.80
CA PHE A 194 0.98 -4.56 -10.47
C PHE A 194 1.28 -4.43 -11.96
N LYS A 195 0.25 -4.70 -12.78
CA LYS A 195 0.26 -4.46 -14.22
C LYS A 195 -1.14 -4.06 -14.69
N GLY A 196 -1.31 -2.80 -15.06
CA GLY A 196 -2.56 -2.27 -15.61
C GLY A 196 -2.55 -2.08 -17.12
N LYS A 197 -3.73 -2.04 -17.73
CA LYS A 197 -3.93 -1.54 -19.11
C LYS A 197 -4.37 -0.07 -19.08
N TRP A 198 -3.67 0.76 -19.84
CA TRP A 198 -4.04 2.16 -20.09
C TRP A 198 -5.44 2.26 -20.69
N VAL A 199 -6.24 3.27 -20.28
CA VAL A 199 -7.47 3.64 -21.01
C VAL A 199 -7.11 4.03 -22.43
N ASN A 200 -6.16 4.96 -22.53
CA ASN A 200 -5.67 5.54 -23.77
C ASN A 200 -4.28 4.95 -24.01
N THR A 201 -4.22 3.86 -24.77
CA THR A 201 -2.98 3.17 -25.07
C THR A 201 -2.05 4.02 -25.94
N PHE A 202 -0.75 3.80 -25.81
CA PHE A 202 0.24 4.42 -26.69
C PHE A 202 0.26 3.70 -28.04
N ILE A 203 0.45 4.46 -29.12
CA ILE A 203 0.65 3.90 -30.47
C ILE A 203 2.11 3.47 -30.56
N SER A 204 2.37 2.19 -30.79
CA SER A 204 3.72 1.61 -30.76
C SER A 204 4.64 2.30 -31.79
N GLU A 205 4.10 2.56 -32.98
CA GLU A 205 4.78 3.19 -34.12
C GLU A 205 5.11 4.66 -33.87
N ALA A 206 4.44 5.30 -32.91
CA ALA A 206 4.74 6.67 -32.49
C ALA A 206 5.82 6.74 -31.39
N THR A 207 6.33 5.60 -30.93
CA THR A 207 7.42 5.55 -29.96
C THR A 207 8.73 5.89 -30.64
N THR A 208 9.36 6.98 -30.21
CA THR A 208 10.61 7.48 -30.81
C THR A 208 11.68 7.68 -29.75
N PRO A 209 12.98 7.57 -30.11
CA PRO A 209 14.05 7.91 -29.18
C PRO A 209 13.95 9.37 -28.75
N ALA A 210 14.15 9.63 -27.46
CA ALA A 210 14.25 10.98 -26.90
C ALA A 210 15.31 11.04 -25.80
N THR A 211 15.84 12.23 -25.57
CA THR A 211 16.80 12.49 -24.48
C THR A 211 16.09 12.54 -23.13
N PHE A 212 16.55 11.73 -22.18
CA PHE A 212 16.18 11.78 -20.76
C PHE A 212 17.32 12.42 -19.95
N TYR A 213 17.02 13.50 -19.23
CA TYR A 213 17.97 14.23 -18.41
C TYR A 213 17.95 13.67 -16.98
N GLU A 214 18.96 12.92 -16.59
CA GLU A 214 19.06 12.30 -15.26
C GLU A 214 19.53 13.31 -14.21
N ALA A 215 20.48 14.16 -14.58
CA ALA A 215 21.04 15.22 -13.74
C ALA A 215 21.68 16.29 -14.64
N LYS A 216 22.16 17.38 -14.03
CA LYS A 216 22.97 18.38 -14.73
C LYS A 216 24.14 17.70 -15.44
N ASN A 217 24.22 17.87 -16.76
CA ASN A 217 25.24 17.26 -17.63
C ASN A 217 25.25 15.71 -17.67
N LYS A 218 24.15 15.06 -17.25
CA LYS A 218 23.99 13.61 -17.36
C LYS A 218 22.69 13.28 -18.09
N GLU A 219 22.82 12.73 -19.28
CA GLU A 219 21.69 12.38 -20.14
C GLU A 219 21.85 11.00 -20.76
N ARG A 220 20.72 10.42 -21.19
CA ARG A 220 20.69 9.17 -21.95
C ARG A 220 19.53 9.16 -22.93
N GLN A 221 19.63 8.33 -23.98
CA GLN A 221 18.51 8.09 -24.89
C GLN A 221 17.55 7.07 -24.30
N VAL A 222 16.25 7.33 -24.40
CA VAL A 222 15.17 6.43 -23.99
C VAL A 222 14.08 6.37 -25.06
N SER A 223 13.33 5.27 -25.09
CA SER A 223 12.12 5.17 -25.91
C SER A 223 11.00 6.01 -25.29
N ASN A 224 10.53 7.02 -26.01
CA ASN A 224 9.48 7.92 -25.58
C ASN A 224 8.19 7.69 -26.37
N SER A 225 7.15 7.24 -25.69
CA SER A 225 5.82 7.05 -26.26
C SER A 225 4.94 8.25 -25.95
N VAL A 226 4.31 8.82 -26.98
CA VAL A 226 3.43 9.99 -26.85
C VAL A 226 2.00 9.60 -27.19
N ASN A 227 1.04 10.03 -26.37
CA ASN A 227 -0.38 9.97 -26.70
C ASN A 227 -1.02 11.34 -26.44
N PRO A 228 -1.49 12.06 -27.47
CA PRO A 228 -2.03 13.41 -27.33
C PRO A 228 -3.36 13.48 -26.55
N ARG A 229 -3.98 12.34 -26.23
CA ARG A 229 -5.20 12.26 -25.42
C ARG A 229 -4.94 12.23 -23.91
N ILE A 230 -3.67 12.15 -23.49
CA ILE A 230 -3.28 12.23 -22.08
C ILE A 230 -3.33 13.70 -21.64
N ARG A 231 -4.06 13.99 -20.56
CA ARG A 231 -4.20 15.35 -20.01
C ARG A 231 -3.13 15.60 -18.95
N GLY A 232 -2.68 16.84 -18.84
CA GLY A 232 -1.78 17.28 -17.76
C GLY A 232 -2.30 18.56 -17.13
N PHE A 233 -1.99 18.76 -15.85
CA PHE A 233 -2.34 19.95 -15.08
C PHE A 233 -1.06 20.67 -14.64
N HIS A 234 -1.02 21.98 -14.81
CA HIS A 234 0.09 22.79 -14.30
C HIS A 234 -0.30 23.40 -12.95
N ALA A 235 0.43 23.06 -11.89
CA ALA A 235 0.32 23.73 -10.60
C ALA A 235 1.34 24.88 -10.55
N GLU A 236 0.89 26.12 -10.35
CA GLU A 236 1.74 27.31 -10.41
C GLU A 236 2.43 27.63 -9.08
N LYS A 237 1.90 27.10 -7.95
CA LYS A 237 2.36 27.40 -6.57
C LYS A 237 3.48 26.51 -6.05
N VAL A 238 3.75 25.40 -6.72
CA VAL A 238 4.89 24.50 -6.54
C VAL A 238 5.48 24.41 -7.94
N THR A 239 6.78 24.58 -8.14
CA THR A 239 7.43 24.65 -9.47
C THR A 239 7.36 23.34 -10.29
N ASN A 240 6.35 22.50 -10.05
CA ASN A 240 6.16 21.17 -10.62
C ASN A 240 4.92 21.14 -11.53
N SER A 241 5.00 20.37 -12.61
CA SER A 241 3.86 19.95 -13.42
C SER A 241 3.37 18.57 -12.97
N LEU A 242 2.06 18.39 -12.85
CA LEU A 242 1.42 17.09 -12.59
C LEU A 242 0.81 16.59 -13.90
N ILE A 243 1.14 15.37 -14.28
CA ILE A 243 0.52 14.68 -15.41
C ILE A 243 -0.29 13.52 -14.85
N GLU A 244 -1.61 13.55 -15.06
CA GLU A 244 -2.50 12.47 -14.65
C GLU A 244 -2.74 11.52 -15.82
N ARG A 245 -2.52 10.22 -15.59
CA ARG A 245 -2.76 9.16 -16.57
C ARG A 245 -3.78 8.17 -16.03
N ASN A 246 -4.91 8.05 -16.73
CA ASN A 246 -5.97 7.14 -16.34
C ASN A 246 -5.73 5.71 -16.83
N LEU A 247 -5.79 4.73 -15.92
CA LEU A 247 -5.92 3.30 -16.24
C LEU A 247 -7.42 2.92 -16.30
N SER A 248 -7.79 1.88 -17.06
CA SER A 248 -9.17 1.63 -17.56
C SER A 248 -10.32 1.52 -16.51
N ILE A 249 -11.51 2.09 -16.83
CA ILE A 249 -12.49 2.83 -15.94
C ILE A 249 -13.72 2.06 -15.40
N THR A 250 -14.11 2.30 -14.13
CA THR A 250 -15.48 2.69 -13.61
C THR A 250 -15.37 3.40 -12.23
N PRO A 251 -16.33 4.25 -11.78
CA PRO A 251 -16.13 5.32 -10.78
C PRO A 251 -15.80 4.93 -9.33
N SER A 252 -15.87 3.64 -8.96
CA SER A 252 -15.62 3.19 -7.58
C SER A 252 -14.29 2.43 -7.41
N THR A 253 -13.53 2.19 -8.49
CA THR A 253 -12.32 1.33 -8.49
C THR A 253 -11.27 1.77 -9.53
N ALA A 254 -10.99 3.07 -9.63
CA ALA A 254 -9.95 3.58 -10.53
C ALA A 254 -8.56 3.50 -9.88
N PHE A 255 -7.59 2.87 -10.56
CA PHE A 255 -6.17 3.17 -10.36
C PHE A 255 -5.80 4.34 -11.27
N LEU A 256 -5.36 5.43 -10.67
CA LEU A 256 -4.79 6.58 -11.37
C LEU A 256 -3.28 6.48 -11.28
N ASP A 257 -2.58 6.65 -12.41
CA ASP A 257 -1.14 6.86 -12.41
C ASP A 257 -0.90 8.37 -12.44
N GLU A 258 -0.43 8.91 -11.31
CA GLU A 258 -0.10 10.31 -11.15
C GLU A 258 1.41 10.50 -11.29
N MET A 259 1.83 11.27 -12.28
CA MET A 259 3.23 11.58 -12.53
C MET A 259 3.52 13.03 -12.17
N LEU A 260 4.32 13.23 -11.13
CA LEU A 260 4.84 14.54 -10.74
C LEU A 260 6.21 14.77 -11.36
N TYR A 261 6.35 15.88 -12.07
CA TYR A 261 7.61 16.27 -12.70
C TYR A 261 8.00 17.69 -12.27
N ASP A 262 9.21 17.84 -11.72
CA ASP A 262 9.81 19.14 -11.43
C ASP A 262 10.44 19.71 -12.70
N LYS A 263 10.09 20.95 -13.05
CA LYS A 263 10.68 21.64 -14.21
C LYS A 263 12.18 21.94 -14.01
N CYS A 264 12.66 21.95 -12.77
CA CYS A 264 14.07 22.16 -12.44
C CYS A 264 14.77 20.81 -12.24
N THR A 265 15.75 20.51 -13.10
CA THR A 265 16.55 19.28 -13.06
C THR A 265 17.43 19.12 -11.81
N GLU A 266 17.44 20.11 -10.91
CA GLU A 266 18.30 20.11 -9.74
C GLU A 266 17.62 19.51 -8.48
N ASN A 267 16.29 19.49 -8.35
CA ASN A 267 15.66 19.51 -7.01
C ASN A 267 14.43 18.60 -6.75
N LEU A 268 14.30 17.42 -7.38
CA LEU A 268 13.20 16.48 -7.05
C LEU A 268 13.16 16.10 -5.56
N CYS A 269 14.32 15.99 -4.90
CA CYS A 269 14.42 15.78 -3.45
C CYS A 269 13.87 16.97 -2.63
N ASP A 270 14.07 18.20 -3.09
CA ASP A 270 13.53 19.39 -2.42
C ASP A 270 12.02 19.52 -2.65
N ALA A 271 11.51 19.10 -3.81
CA ALA A 271 10.08 18.97 -4.05
C ALA A 271 9.44 18.01 -3.04
N LEU A 272 10.00 16.81 -2.87
CA LEU A 272 9.55 15.82 -1.87
C LEU A 272 9.61 16.37 -0.43
N LYS A 273 10.60 17.22 -0.11
CA LYS A 273 10.71 17.92 1.19
C LYS A 273 9.65 19.02 1.38
N LYS A 274 9.23 19.71 0.30
CA LYS A 274 8.27 20.83 0.33
C LYS A 274 6.79 20.41 0.24
N GLU A 275 6.50 19.14 -0.03
CA GLU A 275 5.16 18.62 -0.39
C GLU A 275 4.09 18.51 0.72
N ARG A 276 4.11 19.33 1.79
CA ARG A 276 2.97 19.38 2.74
C ARG A 276 1.70 20.06 2.18
N GLN A 277 1.83 20.87 1.13
CA GLN A 277 0.72 21.61 0.52
C GLN A 277 0.18 20.99 -0.78
N PHE A 278 0.99 20.20 -1.49
CA PHE A 278 0.67 19.73 -2.84
C PHE A 278 -0.50 18.72 -2.85
N PHE A 279 -0.46 17.70 -1.98
CA PHE A 279 -1.53 16.72 -1.84
C PHE A 279 -2.86 17.31 -1.34
N ARG A 280 -2.87 18.53 -0.77
CA ARG A 280 -4.13 19.20 -0.42
C ARG A 280 -4.91 19.67 -1.65
N TYR A 281 -4.23 19.95 -2.77
CA TYR A 281 -4.85 20.48 -3.99
C TYR A 281 -5.25 19.41 -5.00
N ALA A 282 -4.51 18.30 -5.10
CA ALA A 282 -4.92 17.16 -5.93
C ALA A 282 -6.26 16.56 -5.44
N ILE A 283 -6.52 16.62 -4.13
CA ILE A 283 -7.68 15.99 -3.49
C ILE A 283 -8.93 16.90 -3.47
N SER A 284 -8.81 18.23 -3.61
CA SER A 284 -10.01 19.09 -3.70
C SER A 284 -10.74 18.98 -5.05
N SER A 285 -10.21 18.16 -5.97
CA SER A 285 -10.66 18.02 -7.35
C SER A 285 -11.25 16.62 -7.65
N ILE A 286 -11.36 15.77 -6.62
CA ILE A 286 -12.07 14.48 -6.61
C ILE A 286 -13.30 14.63 -5.72
#